data_AF-A0A5N4DFL7-F1
#
_entry.id   AF-A0A5N4DFL7-F1
#
_cell.length_a   1.000
_cell.length_b   1.000
_cell.length_c   1.000
_cell.angle_alpha   90.00
_cell.angle_beta   90.00
_cell.angle_gamma   90.00
#
_symmetry.space_group_name_H-M   'P 1'
#
loop_
_entity.id
_entity.type
_entity.pdbx_description
1 polymer ?
#
loop_
_entity_poly.entity_id
_entity_poly.type
_entity_poly.pdbx_seq_one_letter_code
_entity_poly.pdbx_strand_id
1 'polypeptide(L)'
;MRLTRKRLCSFLIALYCLFSLYAAYHVFFGRRRRAPAASLRALRKGAVPSRERRGHREQSTLRSEEWNPWEADEKSEQQHRLKSSLQILNKSTKGKTDLHVQIWGKAAIGLYLWEHIFEGLLEPTDVTAQWREGNSVVGRTHYSFITGPAVVPGYFSVDVNNVVLILNGREKAKVFYATKWLLYAQNLVQTQKLQHLAVVLLGNEHCNNEWINQFLKRNGGFVELLFIVYDSPWINDMDIFQWPLGVATYRNFPVVEASWSMVYNERPYLCNFLGTVYENSSRQALMNILKQNGNDKLCWVSSRERWQPQETNESLKNYQDALLQSDLTLCPAGVNTECYRIYEACSCGSIPVVEDVMTAGSCGNTSAHHSAPLQLLKSMNAPFIFIKNWKELPAILEKEKTVTAIGTLFKGTLLLGFLMILDISTKK
;
A
#
# COMPACT_ATOMS: atom_id res chain seq x y z
N MET A 1 -49.13 30.47 22.30
CA MET A 1 -48.11 29.99 21.33
C MET A 1 -47.27 28.78 21.77
N ARG A 2 -47.31 28.28 23.02
CA ARG A 2 -46.50 27.10 23.45
C ARG A 2 -47.12 25.72 23.13
N LEU A 3 -48.45 25.64 23.02
CA LEU A 3 -49.16 24.36 22.80
C LEU A 3 -49.00 23.80 21.38
N THR A 4 -48.92 24.68 20.37
CA THR A 4 -48.78 24.33 18.95
C THR A 4 -47.37 23.81 18.64
N ARG A 5 -46.32 24.33 19.29
CA ARG A 5 -44.93 23.90 19.09
C ARG A 5 -44.66 22.50 19.62
N LYS A 6 -45.24 22.12 20.76
CA LYS A 6 -45.14 20.76 21.31
C LYS A 6 -45.81 19.73 20.39
N ARG A 7 -46.99 20.04 19.86
CA ARG A 7 -47.71 19.16 18.91
C ARG A 7 -46.93 18.99 17.61
N LEU A 8 -46.30 20.05 17.10
CA LEU A 8 -45.46 19.97 15.91
C LEU A 8 -44.20 19.13 16.14
N CYS A 9 -43.52 19.29 17.28
CA CYS A 9 -42.36 18.47 17.63
C CYS A 9 -42.74 16.99 17.82
N SER A 10 -43.86 16.70 18.49
CA SER A 10 -44.35 15.33 18.63
C SER A 10 -44.71 14.70 17.28
N PHE A 11 -45.28 15.47 16.35
CA PHE A 11 -45.55 15.00 14.99
C PHE A 11 -44.27 14.69 14.21
N LEU A 12 -43.25 15.55 14.31
CA LEU A 12 -41.95 15.31 13.66
C LEU A 12 -41.21 14.09 14.22
N ILE A 13 -41.29 13.88 15.54
CA ILE A 13 -40.71 12.69 16.18
C ILE A 13 -41.45 11.43 15.72
N ALA A 14 -42.79 11.46 15.66
CA ALA A 14 -43.57 10.34 15.16
C ALA A 14 -43.25 10.00 13.70
N LEU A 15 -43.08 11.03 12.85
CA LEU A 15 -42.69 10.86 11.46
C LEU A 15 -41.29 10.23 11.34
N TYR A 16 -40.35 10.68 12.16
CA TYR A 16 -38.99 10.14 12.20
C TYR A 16 -38.96 8.67 12.65
N CYS A 17 -39.73 8.32 13.68
CA CYS A 17 -39.86 6.93 14.14
C CYS A 17 -40.50 6.03 13.07
N LEU A 18 -41.55 6.50 12.37
CA LEU A 18 -42.18 5.76 11.27
C LEU A 18 -41.20 5.53 10.11
N PHE A 19 -40.41 6.54 9.75
CA PHE A 19 -39.41 6.42 8.70
C PHE A 19 -38.28 5.44 9.10
N SER A 20 -37.86 5.49 10.37
CA SER A 20 -36.85 4.58 10.92
C SER A 20 -37.33 3.13 10.93
N LEU A 21 -38.60 2.89 11.29
CA LEU A 21 -39.22 1.56 11.25
C LEU A 21 -39.41 1.07 9.81
N TYR A 22 -39.79 1.95 8.88
CA TYR A 22 -39.90 1.61 7.46
C TYR A 22 -38.55 1.24 6.84
N ALA A 23 -37.50 2.00 7.16
CA ALA A 23 -36.14 1.69 6.74
C ALA A 23 -35.65 0.35 7.31
N ALA A 24 -35.90 0.10 8.60
CA ALA A 24 -35.58 -1.18 9.23
C ALA A 24 -36.34 -2.34 8.55
N TYR A 25 -37.64 -2.17 8.27
CA TYR A 25 -38.43 -3.18 7.58
C TYR A 25 -37.87 -3.52 6.19
N HIS A 26 -37.45 -2.50 5.42
CA HIS A 26 -36.86 -2.74 4.10
C HIS A 26 -35.49 -3.44 4.15
N VAL A 27 -34.68 -3.15 5.18
CA VAL A 27 -33.37 -3.78 5.38
C VAL A 27 -33.52 -5.24 5.81
N PHE A 28 -34.42 -5.53 6.74
CA PHE A 28 -34.56 -6.89 7.31
C PHE A 28 -35.51 -7.81 6.50
N PHE A 29 -36.51 -7.25 5.82
CA PHE A 29 -37.57 -8.05 5.17
C PHE A 29 -37.77 -7.73 3.68
N GLY A 30 -37.11 -6.71 3.13
CA GLY A 30 -37.30 -6.23 1.75
C GLY A 30 -36.68 -7.09 0.64
N ARG A 31 -35.97 -8.18 0.95
CA ARG A 31 -35.40 -9.11 -0.05
C ARG A 31 -36.03 -10.50 0.01
N ARG A 32 -37.30 -10.59 -0.40
CA ARG A 32 -37.86 -11.83 -0.98
C ARG A 32 -38.89 -11.49 -2.06
N ARG A 33 -38.44 -11.40 -3.32
CA ARG A 33 -39.28 -11.70 -4.50
C ARG A 33 -38.40 -12.08 -5.71
N ARG A 34 -38.36 -13.40 -5.93
CA ARG A 34 -38.32 -14.18 -7.20
C ARG A 34 -37.32 -13.78 -8.31
N ALA A 35 -36.32 -14.64 -8.48
CA ALA A 35 -35.72 -14.91 -9.78
C ALA A 35 -36.75 -15.65 -10.69
N PRO A 36 -36.88 -15.31 -11.98
CA PRO A 36 -37.63 -16.13 -12.93
C PRO A 36 -36.82 -17.37 -13.34
N ALA A 37 -37.54 -18.48 -13.43
CA ALA A 37 -37.05 -19.80 -13.77
C ALA A 37 -36.50 -19.91 -15.19
N ALA A 38 -35.59 -20.88 -15.35
CA ALA A 38 -35.12 -21.43 -16.61
C ALA A 38 -36.27 -21.85 -17.54
N SER A 39 -36.09 -21.62 -18.84
CA SER A 39 -36.80 -22.37 -19.87
C SER A 39 -35.81 -23.21 -20.68
N LEU A 40 -35.87 -24.51 -20.43
CA LEU A 40 -35.37 -25.57 -21.30
C LEU A 40 -36.42 -25.81 -22.39
N ARG A 41 -36.06 -25.70 -23.67
CA ARG A 41 -36.65 -26.50 -24.75
C ARG A 41 -35.57 -26.98 -25.70
N ALA A 42 -35.44 -28.29 -25.70
CA ALA A 42 -34.62 -29.12 -26.57
C ALA A 42 -35.08 -29.06 -28.03
N LEU A 43 -34.15 -29.33 -28.97
CA LEU A 43 -34.32 -30.45 -29.91
C LEU A 43 -33.01 -30.77 -30.67
N ARG A 44 -32.50 -32.01 -30.46
CA ARG A 44 -31.95 -33.01 -31.42
C ARG A 44 -31.00 -32.51 -32.54
N LYS A 45 -29.89 -33.19 -32.88
CA LYS A 45 -29.71 -34.64 -33.12
C LYS A 45 -28.23 -34.86 -33.54
N GLY A 46 -27.62 -36.00 -33.20
CA GLY A 46 -26.47 -36.54 -33.95
C GLY A 46 -25.36 -37.18 -33.11
N ALA A 47 -25.52 -38.46 -32.75
CA ALA A 47 -24.41 -39.37 -32.42
C ALA A 47 -23.58 -39.67 -33.71
N VAL A 48 -22.29 -40.01 -33.67
CA VAL A 48 -21.68 -41.32 -33.33
C VAL A 48 -20.13 -41.17 -33.33
N PRO A 49 -19.35 -42.00 -32.60
CA PRO A 49 -17.93 -41.79 -32.29
C PRO A 49 -16.96 -42.64 -33.13
N SER A 50 -15.68 -42.25 -33.18
CA SER A 50 -14.51 -43.09 -33.52
C SER A 50 -13.24 -42.23 -33.40
N ARG A 51 -12.00 -42.70 -33.21
CA ARG A 51 -11.33 -43.90 -32.69
C ARG A 51 -9.83 -43.52 -32.74
N GLU A 52 -9.02 -44.07 -31.86
CA GLU A 52 -7.58 -43.82 -31.70
C GLU A 52 -6.76 -43.72 -33.00
N ARG A 53 -5.70 -42.90 -32.96
CA ARG A 53 -4.41 -43.25 -33.58
C ARG A 53 -3.24 -42.50 -32.91
N ARG A 54 -2.37 -43.28 -32.26
CA ARG A 54 -0.98 -42.94 -31.94
C ARG A 54 -0.18 -42.73 -33.23
N GLY A 55 0.78 -41.81 -33.20
CA GLY A 55 1.79 -41.62 -34.24
C GLY A 55 2.87 -40.63 -33.78
N HIS A 56 4.08 -41.13 -33.65
CA HIS A 56 5.27 -40.62 -32.97
C HIS A 56 6.26 -39.96 -33.96
N ARG A 57 6.88 -38.83 -33.59
CA ARG A 57 8.27 -38.38 -33.87
C ARG A 57 8.39 -36.90 -33.51
N GLU A 58 8.99 -36.51 -32.38
CA GLU A 58 10.44 -36.41 -32.11
C GLU A 58 11.25 -35.76 -33.24
N GLN A 59 11.68 -34.52 -32.98
CA GLN A 59 12.96 -34.00 -33.44
C GLN A 59 13.59 -33.19 -32.28
N SER A 60 14.65 -33.79 -31.73
CA SER A 60 15.64 -33.35 -30.73
C SER A 60 16.21 -31.96 -31.01
N THR A 61 16.21 -31.02 -30.05
CA THR A 61 17.27 -30.71 -29.04
C THR A 61 18.68 -30.49 -29.59
N LEU A 62 19.25 -29.29 -29.31
CA LEU A 62 20.63 -29.08 -28.82
C LEU A 62 20.95 -27.58 -28.67
N ARG A 63 20.83 -27.05 -27.45
CA ARG A 63 21.75 -26.00 -26.95
C ARG A 63 21.87 -26.10 -25.43
N SER A 64 22.80 -26.97 -25.03
CA SER A 64 23.59 -26.98 -23.78
C SER A 64 23.03 -26.22 -22.56
N GLU A 65 22.39 -26.94 -21.66
CA GLU A 65 22.37 -26.58 -20.24
C GLU A 65 23.77 -26.85 -19.65
N GLU A 66 24.48 -25.79 -19.31
CA GLU A 66 25.79 -25.86 -18.67
C GLU A 66 25.58 -26.17 -17.18
N TRP A 67 25.87 -27.42 -16.80
CA TRP A 67 25.76 -27.92 -15.42
C TRP A 67 26.80 -27.22 -14.53
N ASN A 68 26.35 -26.41 -13.56
CA ASN A 68 27.22 -25.76 -12.58
C ASN A 68 27.42 -26.67 -11.35
N PRO A 69 28.63 -27.21 -11.11
CA PRO A 69 28.88 -28.14 -10.00
C PRO A 69 28.79 -27.50 -8.61
N TRP A 70 28.81 -26.17 -8.53
CA TRP A 70 28.91 -25.41 -7.27
C TRP A 70 27.58 -24.77 -6.84
N GLU A 71 26.49 -25.03 -7.57
CA GLU A 71 25.18 -24.42 -7.32
C GLU A 71 24.62 -24.75 -5.92
N ALA A 72 24.96 -25.93 -5.39
CA ALA A 72 24.59 -26.35 -4.04
C ALA A 72 25.43 -25.65 -2.95
N ASP A 73 26.71 -25.43 -3.21
CA ASP A 73 27.63 -24.77 -2.28
C ASP A 73 27.35 -23.26 -2.23
N GLU A 74 27.05 -22.62 -3.36
CA GLU A 74 26.59 -21.21 -3.44
C GLU A 74 25.26 -21.01 -2.71
N LYS A 75 24.29 -21.92 -2.90
CA LYS A 75 23.02 -21.92 -2.15
C LYS A 75 23.26 -22.06 -0.64
N SER A 76 24.21 -22.90 -0.22
CA SER A 76 24.54 -23.11 1.20
C SER A 76 25.25 -21.89 1.82
N GLU A 77 26.20 -21.29 1.11
CA GLU A 77 26.94 -20.10 1.56
C GLU A 77 26.04 -18.87 1.62
N GLN A 78 25.10 -18.72 0.68
CA GLN A 78 24.15 -17.60 0.69
C GLN A 78 23.01 -17.79 1.69
N GLN A 79 22.56 -19.02 1.95
CA GLN A 79 21.64 -19.31 3.04
C GLN A 79 22.33 -19.11 4.40
N HIS A 80 23.64 -19.38 4.49
CA HIS A 80 24.47 -18.97 5.61
C HIS A 80 24.63 -17.45 5.70
N ARG A 81 24.77 -16.71 4.59
CA ARG A 81 24.78 -15.23 4.61
C ARG A 81 23.43 -14.67 5.05
N LEU A 82 22.30 -15.15 4.55
CA LEU A 82 20.95 -14.76 4.97
C LEU A 82 20.69 -15.07 6.45
N LYS A 83 21.05 -16.28 6.91
CA LYS A 83 21.01 -16.64 8.33
C LYS A 83 21.97 -15.78 9.14
N SER A 84 23.14 -15.42 8.61
CA SER A 84 24.09 -14.55 9.29
C SER A 84 23.59 -13.10 9.36
N SER A 85 22.91 -12.58 8.33
CA SER A 85 22.30 -11.25 8.30
C SER A 85 21.12 -11.14 9.26
N LEU A 86 20.28 -12.17 9.32
CA LEU A 86 19.22 -12.30 10.34
C LEU A 86 19.80 -12.52 11.74
N GLN A 87 20.97 -13.17 11.87
CA GLN A 87 21.71 -13.27 13.12
C GLN A 87 22.43 -11.97 13.49
N ILE A 88 22.79 -11.11 12.53
CA ILE A 88 23.36 -9.77 12.77
C ILE A 88 22.27 -8.84 13.33
N LEU A 89 21.00 -9.03 12.96
CA LEU A 89 19.85 -8.40 13.64
C LEU A 89 19.66 -8.92 15.08
N ASN A 90 20.15 -10.13 15.38
CA ASN A 90 20.01 -10.81 16.67
C ASN A 90 21.28 -10.83 17.54
N LYS A 91 22.40 -10.22 17.12
CA LYS A 91 23.66 -10.26 17.89
C LYS A 91 24.01 -8.91 18.52
N SER A 92 24.00 -8.95 19.86
CA SER A 92 24.50 -7.97 20.85
C SER A 92 23.50 -6.86 21.21
N THR A 93 23.04 -6.74 22.46
CA THR A 93 23.86 -6.45 23.65
C THR A 93 23.16 -6.88 24.94
N LYS A 94 23.76 -7.72 25.79
CA LYS A 94 23.20 -8.01 27.14
C LYS A 94 22.95 -6.71 27.92
N GLY A 95 21.76 -6.56 28.53
CA GLY A 95 21.57 -5.68 29.71
C GLY A 95 20.63 -4.47 29.65
N LYS A 96 19.57 -4.43 28.81
CA LYS A 96 18.49 -3.42 28.94
C LYS A 96 17.10 -4.02 28.72
N THR A 97 16.13 -3.51 29.47
CA THR A 97 14.71 -3.90 29.58
C THR A 97 13.99 -4.01 28.24
N ASP A 98 13.03 -4.94 28.16
CA ASP A 98 12.13 -5.07 27.03
C ASP A 98 11.34 -3.77 26.81
N LEU A 99 11.38 -3.23 25.59
CA LEU A 99 10.73 -1.97 25.25
C LEU A 99 9.30 -2.27 24.82
N HIS A 100 8.30 -1.63 25.44
CA HIS A 100 6.91 -1.76 25.02
C HIS A 100 6.46 -0.52 24.26
N VAL A 101 5.92 -0.72 23.07
CA VAL A 101 5.38 0.31 22.18
C VAL A 101 3.95 -0.05 21.79
N GLN A 102 3.03 0.88 21.95
CA GLN A 102 1.65 0.72 21.51
C GLN A 102 1.38 1.67 20.35
N ILE A 103 0.80 1.12 19.28
CA ILE A 103 0.53 1.81 18.03
C ILE A 103 -0.97 2.00 17.92
N TRP A 104 -1.42 3.24 17.76
CA TRP A 104 -2.85 3.56 17.63
C TRP A 104 -3.09 4.13 16.25
N GLY A 105 -3.96 3.48 15.47
CA GLY A 105 -4.19 3.91 14.11
C GLY A 105 -5.57 3.60 13.58
N LYS A 106 -6.16 4.56 12.87
CA LYS A 106 -7.36 4.36 12.04
C LYS A 106 -7.12 4.62 10.56
N ALA A 107 -5.94 5.10 10.22
CA ALA A 107 -5.57 5.38 8.84
C ALA A 107 -5.09 4.10 8.15
N ALA A 108 -5.37 3.96 6.85
CA ALA A 108 -4.94 2.82 6.05
C ALA A 108 -3.42 2.58 6.09
N ILE A 109 -2.63 3.65 6.19
CA ILE A 109 -1.18 3.58 6.36
C ILE A 109 -0.77 2.81 7.64
N GLY A 110 -1.66 2.74 8.64
CA GLY A 110 -1.42 1.94 9.84
C GLY A 110 -1.55 0.44 9.62
N LEU A 111 -2.48 0.02 8.75
CA LEU A 111 -2.53 -1.37 8.29
C LEU A 111 -1.30 -1.72 7.45
N TYR A 112 -0.82 -0.78 6.63
CA TYR A 112 0.43 -0.99 5.89
C TYR A 112 1.62 -1.21 6.84
N LEU A 113 1.80 -0.32 7.83
CA LEU A 113 2.83 -0.49 8.85
C LEU A 113 2.72 -1.85 9.56
N TRP A 114 1.51 -2.26 9.96
CA TRP A 114 1.33 -3.47 10.73
C TRP A 114 1.45 -4.75 9.89
N GLU A 115 0.63 -4.89 8.86
CA GLU A 115 0.48 -6.13 8.09
C GLU A 115 1.63 -6.32 7.08
N HIS A 116 2.21 -5.25 6.53
CA HIS A 116 3.24 -5.35 5.48
C HIS A 116 4.67 -5.11 5.96
N ILE A 117 4.87 -4.27 6.98
CA ILE A 117 6.22 -3.99 7.50
C ILE A 117 6.55 -4.88 8.70
N PHE A 118 5.60 -5.04 9.63
CA PHE A 118 5.80 -5.94 10.78
C PHE A 118 5.30 -7.37 10.56
N GLU A 119 4.69 -7.65 9.41
CA GLU A 119 4.06 -8.95 9.10
C GLU A 119 3.11 -9.39 10.24
N GLY A 120 2.49 -8.41 10.89
CA GLY A 120 1.69 -8.60 12.08
C GLY A 120 0.30 -9.10 11.75
N LEU A 121 -0.17 -10.08 12.51
CA LEU A 121 -1.56 -10.54 12.45
C LEU A 121 -2.45 -9.66 13.33
N LEU A 122 -3.73 -9.62 12.97
CA LEU A 122 -4.75 -8.84 13.67
C LEU A 122 -5.91 -9.75 14.06
N GLU A 123 -6.31 -9.66 15.33
CA GLU A 123 -7.42 -10.38 15.95
C GLU A 123 -8.52 -9.39 16.40
N PRO A 124 -9.79 -9.64 16.05
CA PRO A 124 -10.28 -10.68 15.17
C PRO A 124 -9.84 -10.46 13.71
N THR A 125 -9.86 -11.52 12.92
CA THR A 125 -9.54 -11.48 11.48
C THR A 125 -10.62 -10.78 10.65
N ASP A 126 -11.83 -10.62 11.20
CA ASP A 126 -12.93 -9.91 10.56
C ASP A 126 -12.62 -8.41 10.41
N VAL A 127 -12.47 -7.96 9.16
CA VAL A 127 -12.23 -6.56 8.80
C VAL A 127 -13.37 -5.61 9.19
N THR A 128 -14.56 -6.13 9.46
CA THR A 128 -15.73 -5.35 9.88
C THR A 128 -15.87 -5.23 11.41
N ALA A 129 -14.96 -5.86 12.16
CA ALA A 129 -14.95 -5.78 13.61
C ALA A 129 -14.80 -4.33 14.12
N GLN A 130 -15.44 -4.05 15.25
CA GLN A 130 -15.43 -2.71 15.86
C GLN A 130 -14.02 -2.28 16.29
N TRP A 131 -13.18 -3.23 16.70
CA TRP A 131 -11.76 -3.06 16.88
C TRP A 131 -11.03 -4.35 16.54
N ARG A 132 -9.75 -4.23 16.21
CA ARG A 132 -8.80 -5.30 15.94
C ARG A 132 -7.48 -4.95 16.62
N GLU A 133 -6.85 -5.97 17.18
CA GLU A 133 -5.61 -5.84 17.93
C GLU A 133 -4.56 -6.81 17.39
N GLY A 134 -3.30 -6.43 17.44
CA GLY A 134 -2.19 -7.27 17.04
C GLY A 134 -1.04 -7.13 18.00
N ASN A 135 -0.29 -8.21 18.19
CA ASN A 135 0.94 -8.21 18.97
C ASN A 135 2.08 -8.77 18.10
N SER A 136 3.22 -8.11 18.10
CA SER A 136 4.41 -8.54 17.38
C SER A 136 5.67 -8.20 18.19
N VAL A 137 6.70 -9.02 18.06
CA VAL A 137 7.98 -8.82 18.75
C VAL A 137 9.07 -8.73 17.70
N VAL A 138 9.72 -7.57 17.62
CA VAL A 138 10.85 -7.35 16.71
C VAL A 138 12.08 -7.06 17.57
N GLY A 139 13.04 -7.98 17.55
CA GLY A 139 14.20 -7.94 18.44
C GLY A 139 13.79 -8.01 19.91
N ARG A 140 13.89 -6.87 20.61
CA ARG A 140 13.52 -6.72 22.04
C ARG A 140 12.38 -5.74 22.28
N THR A 141 11.73 -5.31 21.21
CA THR A 141 10.62 -4.38 21.32
C THR A 141 9.33 -5.16 21.12
N HIS A 142 8.45 -5.09 22.11
CA HIS A 142 7.09 -5.56 22.04
C HIS A 142 6.22 -4.46 21.44
N TYR A 143 5.61 -4.77 20.30
CA TYR A 143 4.66 -3.90 19.64
C TYR A 143 3.27 -4.45 19.83
N SER A 144 2.36 -3.56 20.20
CA SER A 144 0.92 -3.80 20.17
C SER A 144 0.29 -2.79 19.23
N PHE A 145 -0.67 -3.22 18.42
CA PHE A 145 -1.36 -2.34 17.48
C PHE A 145 -2.86 -2.44 17.68
N ILE A 146 -3.51 -1.29 17.71
CA ILE A 146 -4.95 -1.18 17.94
C ILE A 146 -5.55 -0.35 16.80
N THR A 147 -6.55 -0.92 16.14
CA THR A 147 -7.26 -0.29 15.03
C THR A 147 -8.74 -0.64 14.98
N GLY A 148 -9.53 0.11 14.22
CA GLY A 148 -10.95 -0.17 13.97
C GLY A 148 -11.91 0.98 14.34
N PRO A 149 -13.18 0.91 13.91
CA PRO A 149 -14.16 2.00 14.04
C PRO A 149 -14.39 2.50 15.47
N ALA A 150 -14.41 1.62 16.47
CA ALA A 150 -14.67 1.95 17.87
C ALA A 150 -13.44 2.49 18.63
N VAL A 151 -12.25 2.42 18.02
CA VAL A 151 -11.02 2.93 18.65
C VAL A 151 -11.07 4.45 18.72
N VAL A 152 -11.45 5.00 19.87
CA VAL A 152 -11.55 6.45 20.11
C VAL A 152 -10.69 6.85 21.30
N PRO A 153 -10.29 8.12 21.41
CA PRO A 153 -9.49 8.59 22.55
C PRO A 153 -10.14 8.21 23.88
N GLY A 154 -9.37 7.56 24.78
CA GLY A 154 -9.84 7.14 26.11
C GLY A 154 -10.61 5.82 26.17
N TYR A 155 -10.77 5.10 25.06
CA TYR A 155 -11.53 3.85 25.04
C TYR A 155 -10.76 2.62 25.55
N PHE A 156 -9.44 2.60 25.39
CA PHE A 156 -8.58 1.46 25.76
C PHE A 156 -7.57 1.86 26.85
N SER A 157 -7.03 0.86 27.56
CA SER A 157 -5.98 1.09 28.57
C SER A 157 -4.66 1.42 27.90
N VAL A 158 -3.98 2.42 28.45
CA VAL A 158 -2.63 2.82 28.04
C VAL A 158 -1.68 2.32 29.12
N ASP A 159 -1.19 1.10 28.92
CA ASP A 159 -0.31 0.40 29.88
C ASP A 159 1.17 0.48 29.46
N VAL A 160 1.50 1.40 28.54
CA VAL A 160 2.85 1.60 28.01
C VAL A 160 3.26 3.07 28.02
N ASN A 161 4.57 3.30 28.12
CA ASN A 161 5.14 4.65 28.14
C ASN A 161 5.45 5.21 26.75
N ASN A 162 5.47 4.36 25.71
CA ASN A 162 5.87 4.72 24.35
C ASN A 162 4.71 4.47 23.39
N VAL A 163 4.31 5.50 22.65
CA VAL A 163 3.20 5.42 21.70
C VAL A 163 3.59 5.91 20.32
N VAL A 164 3.07 5.24 19.30
CA VAL A 164 3.08 5.72 17.91
C VAL A 164 1.64 6.00 17.48
N LEU A 165 1.36 7.26 17.16
CA LEU A 165 0.07 7.70 16.63
C LEU A 165 0.07 7.68 15.11
N ILE A 166 -0.89 7.00 14.51
CA ILE A 166 -1.06 6.97 13.06
C ILE A 166 -2.26 7.84 12.67
N LEU A 167 -1.95 8.98 12.06
CA LEU A 167 -2.90 10.06 11.79
C LEU A 167 -3.16 10.21 10.29
N ASN A 168 -4.36 10.69 9.97
CA ASN A 168 -4.75 11.04 8.60
C ASN A 168 -4.98 12.56 8.53
N GLY A 169 -4.11 13.26 7.81
CA GLY A 169 -4.17 14.70 7.58
C GLY A 169 -4.61 15.10 6.18
N ARG A 170 -5.13 14.17 5.36
CA ARG A 170 -5.43 14.45 3.93
C ARG A 170 -6.44 15.56 3.72
N GLU A 171 -7.43 15.69 4.60
CA GLU A 171 -8.55 16.61 4.45
C GLU A 171 -8.92 17.26 5.78
N LYS A 172 -9.54 18.45 5.75
CA LYS A 172 -9.91 19.23 6.95
C LYS A 172 -10.69 18.42 8.00
N ALA A 173 -11.64 17.60 7.56
CA ALA A 173 -12.40 16.74 8.47
C ALA A 173 -11.51 15.69 9.15
N LYS A 174 -10.53 15.12 8.43
CA LYS A 174 -9.58 14.15 8.98
C LYS A 174 -8.59 14.81 9.94
N VAL A 175 -8.12 16.02 9.60
CA VAL A 175 -7.30 16.85 10.50
C VAL A 175 -8.02 17.09 11.83
N PHE A 176 -9.31 17.46 11.82
CA PHE A 176 -10.08 17.64 13.05
C PHE A 176 -10.08 16.38 13.95
N TYR A 177 -10.24 15.18 13.37
CA TYR A 177 -10.15 13.94 14.14
C TYR A 177 -8.72 13.64 14.61
N ALA A 178 -7.70 13.90 13.79
CA ALA A 178 -6.29 13.74 14.15
C ALA A 178 -5.90 14.64 15.34
N THR A 179 -6.36 15.89 15.33
CA THR A 179 -6.13 16.84 16.43
C THR A 179 -6.72 16.33 17.76
N LYS A 180 -7.89 15.66 17.74
CA LYS A 180 -8.45 15.07 18.97
C LYS A 180 -7.54 13.99 19.58
N TRP A 181 -6.89 13.18 18.75
CA TRP A 181 -5.90 12.19 19.21
C TRP A 181 -4.67 12.84 19.81
N LEU A 182 -4.15 13.90 19.17
CA LEU A 182 -3.02 14.66 19.69
C LEU A 182 -3.36 15.30 21.04
N LEU A 183 -4.51 15.96 21.18
CA LEU A 183 -4.93 16.55 22.46
C LEU A 183 -5.10 15.51 23.57
N TYR A 184 -5.60 14.31 23.23
CA TYR A 184 -5.67 13.21 24.19
C TYR A 184 -4.29 12.73 24.61
N ALA A 185 -3.37 12.52 23.66
CA ALA A 185 -1.99 12.15 23.95
C ALA A 185 -1.27 13.24 24.76
N GLN A 186 -1.53 14.52 24.49
CA GLN A 186 -1.00 15.65 25.27
C GLN A 186 -1.39 15.52 26.74
N ASN A 187 -2.65 15.22 27.04
CA ASN A 187 -3.12 15.02 28.40
C ASN A 187 -2.44 13.81 29.06
N LEU A 188 -2.18 12.73 28.31
CA LEU A 188 -1.43 11.57 28.84
C LEU A 188 0.03 11.91 29.15
N VAL A 189 0.69 12.74 28.33
CA VAL A 189 2.04 13.24 28.61
C VAL A 189 2.03 14.14 29.86
N GLN A 190 1.08 15.07 29.95
CA GLN A 190 0.96 15.99 31.09
C GLN A 190 0.68 15.26 32.41
N THR A 191 -0.09 14.16 32.36
CA THR A 191 -0.37 13.29 33.51
C THR A 191 0.70 12.22 33.76
N GLN A 192 1.85 12.30 33.06
CA GLN A 192 2.99 11.39 33.17
C GLN A 192 2.65 9.91 32.88
N LYS A 193 1.53 9.65 32.20
CA LYS A 193 1.17 8.31 31.72
C LYS A 193 1.89 7.93 30.43
N LEU A 194 2.27 8.93 29.64
CA LEU A 194 3.05 8.76 28.41
C LEU A 194 4.39 9.50 28.55
N GLN A 195 5.48 8.85 28.16
CA GLN A 195 6.81 9.46 28.15
C GLN A 195 7.23 9.86 26.73
N HIS A 196 7.02 8.97 25.76
CA HIS A 196 7.50 9.14 24.39
C HIS A 196 6.36 9.02 23.38
N LEU A 197 6.34 9.94 22.42
CA LEU A 197 5.34 9.95 21.36
C LEU A 197 5.98 10.22 20.00
N ALA A 198 5.73 9.30 19.07
CA ALA A 198 5.98 9.51 17.64
C ALA A 198 4.67 9.56 16.86
N VAL A 199 4.68 10.23 15.71
CA VAL A 199 3.52 10.33 14.81
C VAL A 199 3.90 9.85 13.42
N VAL A 200 3.08 8.96 12.85
CA VAL A 200 3.06 8.64 11.41
C VAL A 200 1.86 9.35 10.79
N LEU A 201 2.13 10.34 9.94
CA LEU A 201 1.12 11.19 9.33
C LEU A 201 0.96 10.85 7.85
N LEU A 202 -0.22 10.33 7.47
CA LEU A 202 -0.66 10.39 6.08
C LEU A 202 -1.00 11.85 5.74
N GLY A 203 -0.04 12.56 5.16
CA GLY A 203 -0.09 14.00 4.90
C GLY A 203 -1.09 14.40 3.82
N ASN A 204 -1.33 15.70 3.70
CA ASN A 204 -2.06 16.29 2.58
C ASN A 204 -1.27 16.16 1.28
N GLU A 205 -1.94 15.82 0.17
CA GLU A 205 -1.29 15.60 -1.14
C GLU A 205 -0.67 16.87 -1.74
N HIS A 206 -1.05 18.06 -1.26
CA HIS A 206 -0.46 19.36 -1.62
C HIS A 206 0.52 19.87 -0.55
N CYS A 207 0.80 19.05 0.47
CA CYS A 207 1.73 19.33 1.56
C CYS A 207 1.36 20.44 2.54
N ASN A 208 0.07 20.78 2.60
CA ASN A 208 -0.52 21.68 3.59
C ASN A 208 -0.73 20.96 4.93
N ASN A 209 0.33 20.84 5.74
CA ASN A 209 0.31 20.09 7.00
C ASN A 209 0.53 20.98 8.24
N GLU A 210 0.49 22.31 8.10
CA GLU A 210 0.93 23.32 9.10
C GLU A 210 0.28 23.17 10.48
N TRP A 211 -0.93 22.60 10.48
CA TRP A 211 -1.71 22.34 11.69
C TRP A 211 -0.99 21.45 12.72
N ILE A 212 -0.05 20.60 12.30
CA ILE A 212 0.69 19.71 13.20
C ILE A 212 1.86 20.42 13.90
N ASN A 213 2.34 21.55 13.36
CA ASN A 213 3.58 22.19 13.81
C ASN A 213 3.57 22.54 15.30
N GLN A 214 2.44 22.99 15.84
CA GLN A 214 2.28 23.33 17.25
C GLN A 214 2.48 22.14 18.20
N PHE A 215 2.36 20.90 17.71
CA PHE A 215 2.51 19.68 18.51
C PHE A 215 3.94 19.14 18.50
N LEU A 216 4.81 19.60 17.60
CA LEU A 216 6.19 19.14 17.48
C LEU A 216 7.06 19.67 18.61
N LYS A 217 7.92 18.82 19.16
CA LYS A 217 8.82 19.14 20.29
C LYS A 217 9.73 20.33 19.99
N ARG A 218 10.26 20.43 18.76
CA ARG A 218 11.05 21.58 18.28
C ARG A 218 10.33 22.93 18.39
N ASN A 219 9.00 22.93 18.44
CA ASN A 219 8.15 24.12 18.53
C ASN A 219 7.49 24.25 19.92
N GLY A 220 7.99 23.53 20.93
CA GLY A 220 7.43 23.53 22.29
C GLY A 220 6.30 22.53 22.52
N GLY A 221 6.02 21.64 21.56
CA GLY A 221 5.06 20.55 21.70
C GLY A 221 5.64 19.29 22.37
N PHE A 222 4.97 18.16 22.21
CA PHE A 222 5.30 16.88 22.86
C PHE A 222 5.50 15.71 21.87
N VAL A 223 5.28 15.92 20.57
CA VAL A 223 5.59 14.93 19.54
C VAL A 223 7.08 14.98 19.26
N GLU A 224 7.79 13.90 19.58
CA GLU A 224 9.26 13.84 19.49
C GLU A 224 9.73 13.58 18.07
N LEU A 225 9.02 12.70 17.35
CA LEU A 225 9.35 12.29 15.98
C LEU A 225 8.11 12.36 15.11
N LEU A 226 8.24 12.93 13.91
CA LEU A 226 7.22 12.96 12.87
C LEU A 226 7.70 12.21 11.64
N PHE A 227 6.97 11.17 11.26
CA PHE A 227 7.09 10.48 9.99
C PHE A 227 5.97 10.97 9.07
N ILE A 228 6.28 11.63 7.96
CA ILE A 228 5.29 12.22 7.07
C ILE A 228 5.30 11.54 5.70
N VAL A 229 4.11 11.16 5.23
CA VAL A 229 3.90 10.61 3.89
C VAL A 229 3.93 11.73 2.85
N TYR A 230 4.56 11.45 1.71
CA TYR A 230 4.90 12.37 0.61
C TYR A 230 6.15 13.23 0.88
N ASP A 231 6.73 13.76 -0.20
CA ASP A 231 7.78 14.77 -0.10
C ASP A 231 7.29 15.97 0.71
N SER A 232 8.15 16.51 1.55
CA SER A 232 7.83 17.67 2.36
C SER A 232 9.04 18.57 2.54
N PRO A 233 8.87 19.90 2.49
CA PRO A 233 9.94 20.85 2.76
C PRO A 233 10.50 20.77 4.20
N TRP A 234 9.80 20.07 5.11
CA TRP A 234 10.15 19.99 6.53
C TRP A 234 11.06 18.82 6.88
N ILE A 235 11.21 17.85 5.97
CA ILE A 235 12.06 16.68 6.20
C ILE A 235 13.46 17.18 6.50
N ASN A 236 14.03 16.73 7.62
CA ASN A 236 15.35 17.14 8.08
C ASN A 236 16.20 15.99 8.61
N ASP A 237 15.68 14.76 8.56
CA ASP A 237 16.35 13.53 9.00
C ASP A 237 16.84 13.56 10.48
N MET A 238 16.26 14.44 11.30
CA MET A 238 16.55 14.56 12.73
C MET A 238 15.32 14.28 13.58
N ASP A 239 14.25 15.02 13.34
CA ASP A 239 12.98 14.88 14.06
C ASP A 239 11.78 14.79 13.11
N ILE A 240 11.97 15.10 11.83
CA ILE A 240 10.97 14.96 10.78
C ILE A 240 11.56 14.12 9.65
N PHE A 241 10.95 12.97 9.41
CA PHE A 241 11.38 11.95 8.45
C PHE A 241 10.31 11.72 7.38
N GLN A 242 10.74 11.38 6.17
CA GLN A 242 9.82 10.91 5.13
C GLN A 242 9.37 9.47 5.43
N TRP A 243 8.10 9.17 5.19
CA TRP A 243 7.53 7.83 5.28
C TRP A 243 6.96 7.41 3.92
N PRO A 244 7.21 6.17 3.46
CA PRO A 244 6.66 5.70 2.19
C PRO A 244 5.14 5.57 2.28
N LEU A 245 4.43 5.92 1.20
CA LEU A 245 2.97 5.76 1.10
C LEU A 245 2.55 4.28 1.23
N GLY A 246 3.38 3.35 0.76
CA GLY A 246 3.10 1.93 0.81
C GLY A 246 2.03 1.49 -0.20
N VAL A 247 1.44 0.31 0.05
CA VAL A 247 0.39 -0.27 -0.80
C VAL A 247 -1.01 0.15 -0.36
N ALA A 248 -2.01 0.04 -1.24
CA ALA A 248 -3.38 0.45 -0.94
C ALA A 248 -4.12 -0.60 -0.07
N THR A 249 -3.79 -0.70 1.22
CA THR A 249 -4.48 -1.60 2.16
C THR A 249 -5.99 -1.32 2.26
N TYR A 250 -6.43 -0.07 2.07
CA TYR A 250 -7.86 0.29 2.00
C TYR A 250 -8.60 -0.32 0.78
N ARG A 251 -7.87 -0.85 -0.20
CA ARG A 251 -8.38 -1.61 -1.35
C ARG A 251 -8.12 -3.12 -1.20
N ASN A 252 -7.72 -3.57 -0.01
CA ASN A 252 -7.36 -4.94 0.28
C ASN A 252 -6.21 -5.46 -0.60
N PHE A 253 -5.20 -4.62 -0.87
CA PHE A 253 -3.98 -5.11 -1.50
C PHE A 253 -3.29 -6.09 -0.54
N PRO A 254 -2.97 -7.32 -0.97
CA PRO A 254 -2.50 -8.38 -0.09
C PRO A 254 -1.02 -8.22 0.25
N VAL A 255 -0.59 -8.86 1.34
CA VAL A 255 0.83 -9.16 1.56
C VAL A 255 1.25 -10.17 0.50
N VAL A 256 2.33 -9.87 -0.23
CA VAL A 256 2.87 -10.72 -1.29
C VAL A 256 4.17 -11.33 -0.79
N GLU A 257 4.23 -12.65 -0.69
CA GLU A 257 5.44 -13.36 -0.29
C GLU A 257 6.46 -13.36 -1.44
N ALA A 258 7.68 -12.91 -1.14
CA ALA A 258 8.78 -12.96 -2.10
C ALA A 258 9.13 -14.41 -2.42
N SER A 259 9.17 -14.75 -3.71
CA SER A 259 9.50 -16.08 -4.18
C SER A 259 10.49 -16.03 -5.34
N TRP A 260 11.33 -17.07 -5.44
CA TRP A 260 12.28 -17.21 -6.56
C TRP A 260 11.58 -17.28 -7.92
N SER A 261 10.35 -17.80 -7.97
CA SER A 261 9.53 -17.76 -9.18
C SER A 261 9.28 -16.35 -9.69
N MET A 262 9.19 -15.34 -8.82
CA MET A 262 9.02 -13.95 -9.25
C MET A 262 10.27 -13.40 -9.96
N VAL A 263 11.44 -13.99 -9.67
CA VAL A 263 12.78 -13.65 -10.18
C VAL A 263 13.14 -14.40 -11.46
N TYR A 264 12.83 -15.69 -11.52
CA TYR A 264 13.31 -16.55 -12.59
C TYR A 264 12.27 -16.82 -13.67
N ASN A 265 10.98 -16.69 -13.38
CA ASN A 265 9.96 -16.98 -14.38
C ASN A 265 9.87 -15.83 -15.38
N GLU A 266 9.93 -16.17 -16.66
CA GLU A 266 9.59 -15.24 -17.72
C GLU A 266 8.14 -14.79 -17.61
N ARG A 267 7.93 -13.49 -17.78
CA ARG A 267 6.61 -12.87 -17.69
C ARG A 267 6.04 -12.67 -19.09
N PRO A 268 4.75 -12.94 -19.32
CA PRO A 268 4.16 -12.85 -20.66
C PRO A 268 3.99 -11.42 -21.17
N TYR A 269 4.05 -10.42 -20.30
CA TYR A 269 3.92 -9.01 -20.66
C TYR A 269 5.20 -8.24 -20.31
N LEU A 270 5.61 -7.34 -21.20
CA LEU A 270 6.75 -6.46 -20.93
C LEU A 270 6.37 -5.36 -19.94
N CYS A 271 5.13 -4.88 -19.98
CA CYS A 271 4.67 -3.87 -19.06
C CYS A 271 3.18 -3.98 -18.71
N ASN A 272 2.71 -3.28 -17.68
CA ASN A 272 1.29 -3.07 -17.46
C ASN A 272 0.92 -1.63 -17.11
N PHE A 273 -0.32 -1.28 -17.43
CA PHE A 273 -0.98 -0.09 -16.90
C PHE A 273 -2.48 -0.36 -16.69
N LEU A 274 -2.90 -0.30 -15.43
CA LEU A 274 -4.31 -0.33 -15.05
C LEU A 274 -4.67 0.92 -14.25
N GLY A 275 -5.74 1.58 -14.66
CA GLY A 275 -6.20 2.78 -13.95
C GLY A 275 -7.22 3.63 -14.68
N THR A 276 -7.72 4.62 -13.95
CA THR A 276 -8.63 5.63 -14.50
C THR A 276 -7.83 6.66 -15.30
N VAL A 277 -8.21 6.91 -16.55
CA VAL A 277 -7.57 7.91 -17.43
C VAL A 277 -8.42 9.17 -17.43
N TYR A 278 -7.85 10.27 -16.93
CA TYR A 278 -8.51 11.58 -16.92
C TYR A 278 -8.03 12.41 -18.12
N GLU A 279 -8.90 13.29 -18.61
CA GLU A 279 -8.51 14.28 -19.62
C GLU A 279 -7.42 15.21 -19.09
N ASN A 280 -6.52 15.65 -19.98
CA ASN A 280 -5.40 16.55 -19.67
C ASN A 280 -4.50 16.05 -18.53
N SER A 281 -4.36 14.73 -18.40
CA SER A 281 -3.52 14.11 -17.38
C SER A 281 -2.33 13.38 -17.98
N SER A 282 -1.30 13.16 -17.17
CA SER A 282 -0.17 12.29 -17.52
C SER A 282 -0.60 10.90 -17.98
N ARG A 283 -1.67 10.36 -17.39
CA ARG A 283 -2.25 9.06 -17.80
C ARG A 283 -2.74 9.08 -19.24
N GLN A 284 -3.31 10.19 -19.70
CA GLN A 284 -3.71 10.34 -21.09
C GLN A 284 -2.49 10.42 -22.01
N ALA A 285 -1.45 11.15 -21.63
CA ALA A 285 -0.19 11.20 -22.36
C ALA A 285 0.45 9.81 -22.51
N LEU A 286 0.52 9.04 -21.42
CA LEU A 286 0.98 7.66 -21.42
C LEU A 286 0.17 6.79 -22.39
N MET A 287 -1.16 6.83 -22.30
CA MET A 287 -2.03 6.04 -23.18
C MET A 287 -1.87 6.40 -24.66
N ASN A 288 -1.62 7.68 -24.97
CA ASN A 288 -1.34 8.12 -26.34
C ASN A 288 -0.02 7.53 -26.86
N ILE A 289 1.04 7.52 -26.04
CA ILE A 289 2.33 6.93 -26.41
C ILE A 289 2.23 5.42 -26.65
N LEU A 290 1.48 4.71 -25.80
CA LEU A 290 1.27 3.25 -25.95
C LEU A 290 0.55 2.92 -27.26
N LYS A 291 -0.49 3.68 -27.61
CA LYS A 291 -1.28 3.47 -28.84
C LYS A 291 -0.50 3.84 -30.10
N GLN A 292 0.26 4.93 -30.09
CA GLN A 292 0.97 5.42 -31.29
C GLN A 292 2.04 4.44 -31.81
N ASN A 293 2.70 3.72 -30.90
CA ASN A 293 3.82 2.85 -31.26
C ASN A 293 3.44 1.36 -31.34
N GLY A 294 2.15 1.01 -31.16
CA GLY A 294 1.71 -0.39 -31.07
C GLY A 294 2.26 -1.14 -29.86
N ASN A 295 2.81 -0.41 -28.88
CA ASN A 295 3.40 -0.96 -27.65
C ASN A 295 2.32 -1.45 -26.67
N ASP A 296 1.06 -1.05 -26.88
CA ASP A 296 -0.10 -1.59 -26.17
C ASP A 296 -0.22 -3.11 -26.32
N LYS A 297 0.29 -3.70 -27.41
CA LYS A 297 0.30 -5.16 -27.62
C LYS A 297 1.34 -5.89 -26.75
N LEU A 298 2.37 -5.19 -26.30
CA LEU A 298 3.41 -5.75 -25.43
C LEU A 298 3.03 -5.66 -23.95
N CYS A 299 1.96 -4.93 -23.64
CA CYS A 299 1.63 -4.57 -22.28
C CYS A 299 0.22 -4.97 -21.90
N TRP A 300 0.03 -5.36 -20.65
CA TRP A 300 -1.30 -5.52 -20.08
C TRP A 300 -1.90 -4.15 -19.77
N VAL A 301 -2.78 -3.68 -20.65
CA VAL A 301 -3.42 -2.36 -20.49
C VAL A 301 -4.91 -2.51 -20.23
N SER A 302 -5.39 -1.94 -19.12
CA SER A 302 -6.83 -1.85 -18.82
C SER A 302 -7.16 -0.48 -18.23
N SER A 303 -7.69 0.40 -19.07
CA SER A 303 -8.09 1.75 -18.69
C SER A 303 -9.59 1.85 -18.42
N ARG A 304 -9.97 2.68 -17.46
CA ARG A 304 -11.36 3.07 -17.21
C ARG A 304 -11.54 4.59 -17.29
N GLU A 305 -12.73 5.05 -17.66
CA GLU A 305 -13.02 6.50 -17.74
C GLU A 305 -13.32 7.11 -16.37
N ARG A 306 -13.92 6.32 -15.46
CA ARG A 306 -14.35 6.79 -14.14
C ARG A 306 -13.63 6.06 -13.02
N TRP A 307 -13.38 6.78 -11.93
CA TRP A 307 -12.83 6.19 -10.72
C TRP A 307 -13.95 5.60 -9.87
N GLN A 308 -13.68 4.44 -9.28
CA GLN A 308 -14.58 3.77 -8.36
C GLN A 308 -13.92 3.62 -6.99
N PRO A 309 -14.67 3.83 -5.89
CA PRO A 309 -14.11 3.73 -4.55
C PRO A 309 -13.82 2.29 -4.14
N GLN A 310 -14.69 1.36 -4.53
CA GLN A 310 -14.56 -0.06 -4.26
C GLN A 310 -14.08 -0.79 -5.52
N GLU A 311 -13.07 -1.63 -5.35
CA GLU A 311 -12.59 -2.56 -6.36
C GLU A 311 -13.40 -3.86 -6.24
N THR A 312 -13.79 -4.50 -7.36
CA THR A 312 -14.44 -5.81 -7.31
C THR A 312 -13.36 -6.88 -7.13
N ASN A 313 -13.73 -8.08 -6.65
CA ASN A 313 -12.77 -9.19 -6.54
C ASN A 313 -12.14 -9.53 -7.89
N GLU A 314 -12.91 -9.44 -8.97
CA GLU A 314 -12.42 -9.66 -10.33
C GLU A 314 -11.43 -8.58 -10.76
N SER A 315 -11.75 -7.30 -10.55
CA SER A 315 -10.87 -6.21 -10.98
C SER A 315 -9.62 -6.10 -10.12
N LEU A 316 -9.70 -6.43 -8.82
CA LEU A 316 -8.55 -6.56 -7.94
C LEU A 316 -7.65 -7.72 -8.38
N LYS A 317 -8.23 -8.89 -8.67
CA LYS A 317 -7.46 -10.04 -9.16
C LYS A 317 -6.78 -9.72 -10.50
N ASN A 318 -7.50 -9.13 -11.45
CA ASN A 318 -6.93 -8.72 -12.73
C ASN A 318 -5.77 -7.73 -12.56
N TYR A 319 -5.86 -6.82 -11.58
CA TYR A 319 -4.77 -5.92 -11.26
C TYR A 319 -3.55 -6.65 -10.69
N GLN A 320 -3.75 -7.56 -9.74
CA GLN A 320 -2.67 -8.38 -9.17
C GLN A 320 -2.00 -9.26 -10.24
N ASP A 321 -2.79 -9.91 -11.08
CA ASP A 321 -2.31 -10.74 -12.18
C ASP A 321 -1.45 -9.89 -13.14
N ALA A 322 -1.88 -8.68 -13.49
CA ALA A 322 -1.09 -7.78 -14.32
C ALA A 322 0.26 -7.40 -13.68
N LEU A 323 0.30 -7.17 -12.35
CA LEU A 323 1.56 -6.89 -11.64
C LEU A 323 2.49 -8.11 -11.61
N LEU A 324 1.95 -9.32 -11.40
CA LEU A 324 2.74 -10.55 -11.33
C LEU A 324 3.23 -11.03 -12.71
N GLN A 325 2.46 -10.74 -13.76
CA GLN A 325 2.72 -11.22 -15.12
C GLN A 325 3.38 -10.17 -16.03
N SER A 326 3.81 -9.03 -15.49
CA SER A 326 4.53 -8.02 -16.28
C SER A 326 5.90 -7.68 -15.69
N ASP A 327 6.91 -7.47 -16.54
CA ASP A 327 8.24 -7.06 -16.07
C ASP A 327 8.24 -5.64 -15.50
N LEU A 328 7.54 -4.73 -16.18
CA LEU A 328 7.44 -3.32 -15.81
C LEU A 328 6.01 -2.94 -15.39
N THR A 329 5.88 -1.98 -14.48
CA THR A 329 4.60 -1.34 -14.19
C THR A 329 4.71 0.16 -14.39
N LEU A 330 3.86 0.69 -15.26
CA LEU A 330 3.86 2.10 -15.60
C LEU A 330 3.12 2.90 -14.52
N CYS A 331 3.83 3.82 -13.87
CA CYS A 331 3.37 4.59 -12.73
C CYS A 331 3.29 6.10 -13.06
N PRO A 332 2.32 6.53 -13.89
CA PRO A 332 2.07 7.96 -14.12
C PRO A 332 1.59 8.66 -12.87
N ALA A 333 2.06 9.89 -12.70
CA ALA A 333 1.69 10.76 -11.61
C ALA A 333 0.17 10.95 -11.59
N GLY A 334 -0.39 10.95 -10.38
CA GLY A 334 -1.79 11.23 -10.11
C GLY A 334 -1.97 12.64 -9.59
N VAL A 335 -2.76 12.76 -8.51
CA VAL A 335 -2.83 13.99 -7.71
C VAL A 335 -1.51 14.24 -6.99
N ASN A 336 -0.83 13.18 -6.56
CA ASN A 336 0.54 13.21 -6.07
C ASN A 336 1.45 12.37 -7.00
N THR A 337 2.73 12.72 -7.06
CA THR A 337 3.77 11.98 -7.78
C THR A 337 3.95 10.57 -7.19
N GLU A 338 4.02 10.47 -5.86
CA GLU A 338 4.12 9.20 -5.16
C GLU A 338 2.74 8.54 -5.09
N CYS A 339 2.62 7.30 -5.59
CA CYS A 339 1.36 6.59 -5.65
C CYS A 339 1.49 5.12 -5.26
N TYR A 340 0.40 4.54 -4.76
CA TYR A 340 0.35 3.15 -4.29
C TYR A 340 0.89 2.15 -5.32
N ARG A 341 0.67 2.40 -6.61
CA ARG A 341 1.12 1.53 -7.70
C ARG A 341 2.63 1.28 -7.68
N ILE A 342 3.42 2.26 -7.25
CA ILE A 342 4.89 2.12 -7.16
C ILE A 342 5.24 0.99 -6.19
N TYR A 343 4.62 1.01 -5.00
CA TYR A 343 4.86 0.02 -3.95
C TYR A 343 4.21 -1.34 -4.27
N GLU A 344 3.03 -1.32 -4.89
CA GLU A 344 2.31 -2.53 -5.30
C GLU A 344 3.07 -3.30 -6.37
N ALA A 345 3.57 -2.60 -7.39
CA ALA A 345 4.43 -3.20 -8.42
C ALA A 345 5.69 -3.80 -7.81
N CYS A 346 6.38 -3.02 -6.97
CA CYS A 346 7.58 -3.50 -6.29
C CYS A 346 7.31 -4.74 -5.44
N SER A 347 6.17 -4.79 -4.72
CA SER A 347 5.77 -5.93 -3.91
C SER A 347 5.53 -7.19 -4.76
N CYS A 348 5.08 -7.03 -6.00
CA CYS A 348 4.90 -8.12 -6.98
C CYS A 348 6.15 -8.37 -7.84
N GLY A 349 7.28 -7.74 -7.53
CA GLY A 349 8.52 -7.87 -8.28
C GLY A 349 8.46 -7.33 -9.72
N SER A 350 7.44 -6.54 -10.04
CA SER A 350 7.40 -5.74 -11.27
C SER A 350 8.10 -4.41 -11.04
N ILE A 351 8.94 -3.99 -11.98
CA ILE A 351 9.77 -2.79 -11.81
C ILE A 351 8.92 -1.55 -12.12
N PRO A 352 8.80 -0.61 -11.16
CA PRO A 352 8.10 0.65 -11.40
C PRO A 352 8.84 1.52 -12.44
N VAL A 353 8.12 1.93 -13.47
CA VAL A 353 8.50 3.06 -14.35
C VAL A 353 7.76 4.29 -13.84
N VAL A 354 8.47 5.12 -13.07
CA VAL A 354 7.89 6.21 -12.28
C VAL A 354 8.09 7.54 -12.98
N GLU A 355 7.01 8.30 -13.14
CA GLU A 355 7.09 9.66 -13.65
C GLU A 355 7.63 10.61 -12.57
N ASP A 356 8.84 11.10 -12.80
CA ASP A 356 9.59 11.98 -11.90
C ASP A 356 9.27 13.46 -12.17
N VAL A 357 8.00 13.81 -11.95
CA VAL A 357 7.45 15.15 -12.14
C VAL A 357 6.71 15.58 -10.88
N MET A 358 7.02 16.77 -10.37
CA MET A 358 6.32 17.35 -9.22
C MET A 358 4.88 17.69 -9.59
N THR A 359 3.92 17.17 -8.84
CA THR A 359 2.50 17.55 -8.96
C THR A 359 2.20 18.89 -8.28
N ALA A 360 1.00 19.42 -8.48
CA ALA A 360 0.59 20.68 -7.85
C ALA A 360 0.71 20.62 -6.30
N GLY A 361 1.16 21.72 -5.68
CA GLY A 361 1.32 21.84 -4.23
C GLY A 361 2.65 22.48 -3.85
N SER A 362 2.99 22.41 -2.56
CA SER A 362 4.23 22.94 -1.98
C SER A 362 5.18 21.83 -1.51
N CYS A 363 5.01 20.61 -2.04
CA CYS A 363 5.69 19.41 -1.56
C CYS A 363 7.20 19.40 -1.81
N GLY A 364 7.68 20.06 -2.88
CA GLY A 364 9.11 20.22 -3.11
C GLY A 364 9.44 21.54 -3.78
N ASN A 365 10.17 22.39 -3.06
CA ASN A 365 10.98 23.50 -3.58
C ASN A 365 11.75 24.19 -2.42
N THR A 366 12.48 23.42 -1.59
CA THR A 366 13.34 24.01 -0.56
C THR A 366 14.80 23.87 -0.95
N SER A 367 15.59 24.90 -0.61
CA SER A 367 17.05 24.92 -0.78
C SER A 367 17.78 23.77 -0.08
N ALA A 368 17.10 23.05 0.82
CA ALA A 368 17.64 21.90 1.55
C ALA A 368 17.64 20.60 0.72
N HIS A 369 16.73 20.42 -0.25
CA HIS A 369 16.52 19.13 -0.92
C HIS A 369 16.36 19.27 -2.44
N HIS A 370 17.45 18.96 -3.18
CA HIS A 370 17.48 19.06 -4.64
C HIS A 370 16.87 17.85 -5.37
N SER A 371 16.47 16.79 -4.65
CA SER A 371 16.06 15.51 -5.24
C SER A 371 14.55 15.31 -5.37
N ALA A 372 13.72 16.25 -4.89
CA ALA A 372 12.27 16.17 -5.00
C ALA A 372 11.78 16.21 -6.47
N PRO A 373 10.67 15.54 -6.82
CA PRO A 373 9.85 14.65 -5.98
C PRO A 373 10.50 13.28 -5.77
N LEU A 374 9.88 12.40 -4.99
CA LEU A 374 10.30 11.02 -4.73
C LEU A 374 11.67 10.94 -4.03
N GLN A 375 11.96 11.90 -3.14
CA GLN A 375 13.25 12.03 -2.48
C GLN A 375 13.66 10.75 -1.75
N LEU A 376 12.77 10.17 -0.94
CA LEU A 376 13.03 8.92 -0.22
C LEU A 376 13.42 7.78 -1.18
N LEU A 377 12.68 7.60 -2.29
CA LEU A 377 12.98 6.51 -3.22
C LEU A 377 14.35 6.73 -3.90
N LYS A 378 14.67 7.97 -4.26
CA LYS A 378 15.95 8.31 -4.89
C LYS A 378 17.13 8.21 -3.92
N SER A 379 16.99 8.69 -2.68
CA SER A 379 18.05 8.63 -1.66
C SER A 379 18.39 7.21 -1.28
N MET A 380 17.40 6.32 -1.32
CA MET A 380 17.56 4.89 -1.09
C MET A 380 18.08 4.13 -2.33
N ASN A 381 18.42 4.84 -3.42
CA ASN A 381 18.82 4.26 -4.71
C ASN A 381 17.85 3.17 -5.17
N ALA A 382 16.54 3.47 -5.08
CA ALA A 382 15.52 2.53 -5.48
C ALA A 382 15.76 2.07 -6.93
N PRO A 383 15.62 0.76 -7.21
CA PRO A 383 15.89 0.12 -8.48
C PRO A 383 14.86 0.44 -9.57
N PHE A 384 14.29 1.64 -9.54
CA PHE A 384 13.15 2.05 -10.36
C PHE A 384 13.63 2.81 -11.60
N ILE A 385 12.80 2.81 -12.63
CA ILE A 385 13.06 3.57 -13.85
C ILE A 385 12.35 4.91 -13.71
N PHE A 386 13.09 5.96 -13.37
CA PHE A 386 12.56 7.31 -13.28
C PHE A 386 12.61 8.00 -14.64
N ILE A 387 11.47 8.52 -15.10
CA ILE A 387 11.36 9.24 -16.38
C ILE A 387 10.86 10.66 -16.15
N LYS A 388 11.34 11.62 -16.94
CA LYS A 388 10.82 12.99 -16.92
C LYS A 388 9.66 13.16 -17.90
N ASN A 389 9.60 12.31 -18.92
CA ASN A 389 8.57 12.37 -19.94
C ASN A 389 8.22 10.98 -20.50
N TRP A 390 6.93 10.71 -20.71
CA TRP A 390 6.47 9.46 -21.34
C TRP A 390 7.01 9.23 -22.76
N LYS A 391 7.54 10.25 -23.45
CA LYS A 391 8.26 10.08 -24.72
C LYS A 391 9.52 9.23 -24.60
N GLU A 392 10.06 9.04 -23.40
CA GLU A 392 11.20 8.16 -23.13
C GLU A 392 10.79 6.67 -23.11
N LEU A 393 9.50 6.38 -22.91
CA LEU A 393 8.99 5.02 -22.72
C LEU A 393 9.32 4.06 -23.87
N PRO A 394 9.17 4.42 -25.17
CA PRO A 394 9.49 3.49 -26.25
C PRO A 394 10.94 2.99 -26.21
N ALA A 395 11.90 3.87 -25.93
CA ALA A 395 13.31 3.50 -25.84
C ALA A 395 13.58 2.59 -24.63
N ILE A 396 12.89 2.81 -23.50
CA ILE A 396 12.96 1.95 -22.33
C ILE A 396 12.42 0.56 -22.66
N LEU A 397 11.25 0.46 -23.30
CA LEU A 397 10.67 -0.83 -23.68
C LEU A 397 11.58 -1.60 -24.63
N GLU A 398 12.18 -0.94 -25.64
CA GLU A 398 13.14 -1.61 -26.53
C GLU A 398 14.39 -2.11 -25.80
N LYS A 399 14.89 -1.34 -24.83
CA LYS A 399 16.02 -1.76 -24.00
C LYS A 399 15.65 -3.00 -23.18
N GLU A 400 14.54 -2.96 -22.46
CA GLU A 400 14.13 -4.05 -21.55
C GLU A 400 13.75 -5.34 -22.28
N LYS A 401 13.33 -5.30 -23.56
CA LYS A 401 13.19 -6.51 -24.40
C LYS A 401 14.48 -7.33 -24.52
N THR A 402 15.63 -6.67 -24.46
CA THR A 402 16.95 -7.29 -24.69
C THR A 402 17.69 -7.66 -23.41
N VAL A 403 17.20 -7.19 -22.26
CA VAL A 403 17.78 -7.50 -20.96
C VAL A 403 17.24 -8.86 -20.52
N THR A 404 18.12 -9.86 -20.43
CA THR A 404 17.76 -11.19 -19.92
C THR A 404 17.30 -11.08 -18.46
N ALA A 405 16.15 -11.70 -18.13
CA ALA A 405 15.38 -11.57 -16.88
C ALA A 405 16.17 -11.60 -15.55
N ILE A 406 17.36 -12.21 -15.54
CA ILE A 406 18.23 -12.37 -14.37
C ILE A 406 18.78 -11.01 -13.86
N GLY A 407 19.04 -10.05 -14.76
CA GLY A 407 19.66 -8.75 -14.39
C GLY A 407 18.69 -7.73 -13.80
N THR A 408 17.39 -7.87 -14.10
CA THR A 408 16.34 -6.89 -13.77
C THR A 408 15.72 -7.19 -12.40
N LEU A 409 15.55 -8.47 -12.04
CA LEU A 409 14.88 -8.89 -10.81
C LEU A 409 15.75 -8.89 -9.54
N PHE A 410 17.07 -9.04 -9.67
CA PHE A 410 18.00 -8.84 -8.55
C PHE A 410 17.94 -7.41 -7.98
N LYS A 411 17.48 -6.45 -8.79
CA LYS A 411 17.37 -5.05 -8.38
C LYS A 411 16.08 -4.76 -7.62
N GLY A 412 14.92 -5.31 -8.02
CA GLY A 412 13.59 -4.88 -7.57
C GLY A 412 13.08 -5.46 -6.24
N THR A 413 13.06 -6.78 -6.09
CA THR A 413 12.17 -7.44 -5.11
C THR A 413 12.80 -7.66 -3.73
N LEU A 414 14.12 -7.85 -3.65
CA LEU A 414 14.82 -8.09 -2.39
C LEU A 414 15.15 -6.80 -1.62
N LEU A 415 15.18 -5.64 -2.29
CA LEU A 415 15.75 -4.43 -1.70
C LEU A 415 14.79 -3.64 -0.80
N LEU A 416 13.48 -3.57 -1.07
CA LEU A 416 12.59 -2.69 -0.27
C LEU A 416 12.20 -3.27 1.10
N GLY A 417 12.07 -4.60 1.22
CA GLY A 417 11.95 -5.25 2.53
C GLY A 417 13.22 -5.05 3.37
N PHE A 418 14.40 -5.18 2.76
CA PHE A 418 15.69 -4.92 3.42
C PHE A 418 15.90 -3.44 3.76
N LEU A 419 15.52 -2.51 2.89
CA LEU A 419 15.78 -1.07 3.03
C LEU A 419 14.83 -0.38 4.02
N MET A 420 13.56 -0.81 4.11
CA MET A 420 12.58 -0.21 5.05
C MET A 420 12.75 -0.72 6.49
N ILE A 421 13.20 -1.97 6.68
CA ILE A 421 13.43 -2.55 8.01
C ILE A 421 14.73 -2.02 8.64
N LEU A 422 15.76 -1.75 7.83
CA LEU A 422 17.05 -1.21 8.33
C LEU A 422 16.89 0.18 8.98
N ASP A 423 16.14 1.10 8.38
CA ASP A 423 16.09 2.50 8.84
C ASP A 423 15.33 2.69 10.17
N ILE A 424 14.33 1.85 10.45
CA ILE A 424 13.60 1.87 11.73
C ILE A 424 14.47 1.35 12.89
N SER A 425 15.34 0.37 12.62
CA SER A 425 16.17 -0.26 13.65
C SER A 425 17.48 0.46 13.92
N THR A 426 18.01 1.25 12.97
CA THR A 426 19.32 1.92 13.11
C THR A 426 19.25 3.36 13.62
N LYS A 427 18.05 3.97 13.70
CA LYS A 427 17.87 5.36 14.13
C LYS A 427 17.49 5.52 15.61
N LYS A 428 17.78 4.52 16.46
CA LYS A 428 17.67 4.60 17.93
C LYS A 428 19.00 4.86 18.60
#